data_AF-A0A849G6C0-F1
#
_entry.id   AF-A0A849G6C0-F1
#
_cell.length_a   1.000
_cell.length_b   1.000
_cell.length_c   1.000
_cell.angle_alpha   90.00
_cell.angle_beta   90.00
_cell.angle_gamma   90.00
#
_symmetry.space_group_name_H-M   'P 1'
#
loop_
_entity.id
_entity.type
_entity.pdbx_description
1 polymer ?
#
loop_
_entity_poly.entity_id
_entity_poly.type
_entity_poly.pdbx_seq_one_letter_code
_entity_poly.pdbx_strand_id
1 'polypeptide(L)'
;MTSSLMQVAMVNSLLPKDKKTGLLTISRLTLTAAHLAAAGVPEGTRIGTTEGGAHFTEAILGNASELDVALAEADNVAAAVDLATANPDLGAIVLECTNMTPYAAAIRKATGLPVFSMVSGVNWFQSSLAPRQWPSHI
;
A
#
# COMPACT_ATOMS: atom_id res chain seq x y z
N MET A 1 -7.20 -1.23 14.28
CA MET A 1 -6.45 -1.67 13.09
C MET A 1 -4.97 -1.67 13.43
N THR A 2 -4.25 -2.78 13.22
CA THR A 2 -2.83 -2.92 13.62
C THR A 2 -1.86 -2.96 12.45
N SER A 3 -2.34 -3.24 11.23
CA SER A 3 -1.53 -3.26 10.00
C SER A 3 -2.38 -2.84 8.80
N SER A 4 -1.77 -2.22 7.79
CA SER A 4 -2.43 -1.91 6.52
C SER A 4 -2.80 -3.18 5.74
N LEU A 5 -2.11 -4.30 5.96
CA LEU A 5 -2.36 -5.59 5.32
C LEU A 5 -3.77 -6.15 5.59
N MET A 6 -4.36 -5.79 6.74
CA MET A 6 -5.74 -6.16 7.09
C MET A 6 -6.76 -5.64 6.07
N GLN A 7 -6.39 -4.64 5.25
CA GLN A 7 -7.26 -4.08 4.23
C GLN A 7 -7.38 -4.99 2.99
N VAL A 8 -6.47 -5.94 2.73
CA VAL A 8 -6.43 -6.65 1.44
C VAL A 8 -7.73 -7.41 1.13
N ALA A 9 -8.24 -8.20 2.08
CA ALA A 9 -9.47 -8.97 1.89
C ALA A 9 -10.68 -8.04 1.66
N MET A 10 -10.76 -6.96 2.43
CA MET A 10 -11.79 -5.93 2.30
C MET A 10 -11.70 -5.22 0.95
N VAL A 11 -10.51 -4.81 0.50
CA VAL A 11 -10.33 -4.16 -0.81
C VAL A 11 -10.71 -5.10 -1.94
N ASN A 12 -10.33 -6.38 -1.87
CA ASN A 12 -10.76 -7.38 -2.85
C ASN A 12 -12.29 -7.50 -2.95
N SER A 13 -13.03 -7.30 -1.85
CA SER A 13 -14.49 -7.34 -1.86
C SER A 13 -15.15 -6.11 -2.54
N LEU A 14 -14.40 -5.01 -2.68
CA LEU A 14 -14.86 -3.77 -3.31
C LEU A 14 -14.49 -3.70 -4.80
N LEU A 15 -13.58 -4.56 -5.26
CA LEU A 15 -13.11 -4.58 -6.64
C LEU A 15 -14.05 -5.36 -7.57
N PRO A 16 -14.02 -5.10 -8.89
CA PRO A 16 -14.61 -5.99 -9.89
C PRO A 16 -14.12 -7.43 -9.73
N LYS A 17 -14.95 -8.42 -10.09
CA LYS A 17 -14.66 -9.86 -9.86
C LYS A 17 -13.35 -10.33 -10.51
N ASP A 18 -12.98 -9.74 -11.64
CA ASP A 18 -11.79 -10.02 -12.44
C ASP A 18 -10.55 -9.23 -11.97
N LYS A 19 -10.69 -8.39 -10.95
CA LYS A 19 -9.60 -7.57 -10.41
C LYS A 19 -9.14 -8.07 -9.05
N LYS A 20 -7.84 -7.89 -8.78
CA LYS A 20 -7.17 -8.31 -7.54
C LYS A 20 -6.38 -7.17 -6.92
N THR A 21 -6.32 -7.17 -5.60
CA THR A 21 -5.45 -6.29 -4.83
C THR A 21 -4.03 -6.85 -4.85
N GLY A 22 -3.03 -5.99 -4.99
CA GLY A 22 -1.63 -6.31 -4.77
C GLY A 22 -1.05 -5.55 -3.58
N LEU A 23 0.09 -6.02 -3.09
CA LEU A 23 0.85 -5.42 -2.02
C LEU A 23 2.12 -4.77 -2.57
N LEU A 24 2.49 -3.61 -2.05
CA LEU A 24 3.81 -3.04 -2.23
C LEU A 24 4.52 -3.00 -0.88
N THR A 25 5.69 -3.60 -0.79
CA THR A 25 6.48 -3.67 0.45
C THR A 25 7.88 -3.11 0.23
N ILE A 26 8.53 -2.71 1.33
CA ILE A 26 9.95 -2.33 1.31
C ILE A 26 10.88 -3.55 1.22
N SER A 27 10.44 -4.71 1.70
CA SER A 27 11.24 -5.93 1.65
C SER A 27 10.37 -7.18 1.50
N ARG A 28 10.47 -7.83 0.34
CA ARG A 28 9.81 -9.11 0.09
C ARG A 28 10.38 -10.21 0.99
N LEU A 29 11.68 -10.19 1.25
CA LEU A 29 12.34 -11.25 2.00
C LEU A 29 11.84 -11.34 3.45
N THR A 30 11.41 -10.22 4.03
CA THR A 30 10.89 -10.16 5.42
C THR A 30 9.38 -10.40 5.50
N LEU A 31 8.65 -10.22 4.40
CA LEU A 31 7.20 -10.44 4.32
C LEU A 31 6.87 -11.93 4.10
N THR A 32 6.96 -12.72 5.18
CA THR A 32 6.70 -14.16 5.15
C THR A 32 5.22 -14.51 4.99
N ALA A 33 4.94 -15.76 4.59
CA ALA A 33 3.58 -16.30 4.54
C ALA A 33 2.85 -16.24 5.90
N ALA A 34 3.58 -16.37 7.02
CA ALA A 34 2.99 -16.27 8.36
C ALA A 34 2.50 -14.84 8.65
N HIS A 35 3.23 -13.80 8.24
CA HIS A 35 2.80 -12.41 8.36
C HIS A 35 1.52 -12.15 7.55
N LEU A 36 1.49 -12.64 6.31
CA LEU A 36 0.33 -12.51 5.42
C LEU A 36 -0.91 -13.21 5.99
N ALA A 37 -0.76 -14.46 6.45
CA ALA A 37 -1.85 -15.23 7.04
C ALA A 37 -2.39 -14.58 8.31
N ALA A 38 -1.50 -14.10 9.20
CA ALA A 38 -1.90 -13.41 10.43
C ALA A 38 -2.69 -12.12 10.16
N ALA A 39 -2.42 -11.44 9.04
CA ALA A 39 -3.16 -10.26 8.62
C ALA A 39 -4.42 -10.57 7.78
N GLY A 40 -4.72 -11.85 7.52
CA GLY A 40 -5.85 -12.26 6.69
C GLY A 40 -5.68 -11.94 5.20
N VAL A 41 -4.43 -11.83 4.73
CA VAL A 41 -4.13 -11.62 3.31
C VAL A 41 -4.39 -12.92 2.54
N PRO A 42 -5.23 -12.92 1.48
CA PRO A 42 -5.47 -14.10 0.67
C PRO A 42 -4.19 -14.65 0.05
N GLU A 43 -4.07 -15.99 0.01
CA GLU A 43 -2.96 -16.65 -0.66
C GLU A 43 -2.89 -16.27 -2.15
N GLY A 44 -1.67 -16.16 -2.68
CA GLY A 44 -1.45 -15.73 -4.07
C GLY A 44 -1.64 -14.24 -4.32
N THR A 45 -1.82 -13.42 -3.27
CA THR A 45 -1.78 -11.97 -3.39
C THR A 45 -0.44 -11.54 -3.99
N ARG A 46 -0.49 -10.77 -5.09
CA ARG A 46 0.69 -10.29 -5.79
C ARG A 46 1.42 -9.28 -4.93
N ILE A 47 2.73 -9.43 -4.85
CA ILE A 47 3.59 -8.52 -4.08
C ILE A 47 4.50 -7.82 -5.11
N GLY A 48 4.75 -6.54 -4.92
CA GLY A 48 5.85 -5.78 -5.51
C GLY A 48 6.76 -5.28 -4.39
N THR A 49 7.99 -4.91 -4.73
CA THR A 49 9.01 -4.53 -3.73
C THR A 49 9.85 -3.36 -4.24
N THR A 50 10.30 -2.50 -3.33
CA THR A 50 11.32 -1.47 -3.62
C THR A 50 12.75 -1.99 -3.44
N GLU A 51 12.93 -3.27 -3.11
CA GLU A 51 14.27 -3.90 -3.05
C GLU A 51 15.03 -3.72 -4.36
N GLY A 52 16.32 -3.36 -4.25
CA GLY A 52 17.14 -3.04 -5.42
C GLY A 52 16.87 -1.68 -6.05
N GLY A 53 15.95 -0.89 -5.49
CA GLY A 53 15.78 0.53 -5.81
C GLY A 53 16.98 1.39 -5.42
N ALA A 54 16.96 2.63 -5.86
CA ALA A 54 18.09 3.55 -5.76
C ALA A 54 18.34 4.12 -4.36
N HIS A 55 17.30 4.32 -3.54
CA HIS A 55 17.41 5.09 -2.29
C HIS A 55 16.45 4.68 -1.17
N PHE A 56 15.16 4.44 -1.45
CA PHE A 56 14.14 4.29 -0.40
C PHE A 56 14.44 3.11 0.54
N THR A 57 14.73 1.94 -0.03
CA THR A 57 14.99 0.72 0.73
C THR A 57 16.26 0.85 1.58
N GLU A 58 17.34 1.37 0.98
CA GLU A 58 18.61 1.59 1.68
C GLU A 58 18.44 2.57 2.84
N ALA A 59 17.87 3.75 2.57
CA ALA A 59 17.76 4.80 3.58
C ALA A 59 16.88 4.38 4.77
N ILE A 60 15.75 3.71 4.51
CA ILE A 60 14.82 3.30 5.56
C ILE A 60 15.36 2.08 6.34
N LEU A 61 15.83 1.03 5.68
CA LEU A 61 16.34 -0.17 6.38
C LEU A 61 17.72 0.07 7.01
N GLY A 62 18.52 0.97 6.44
CA GLY A 62 19.80 1.42 6.97
C GLY A 62 19.69 2.48 8.06
N ASN A 63 18.48 2.95 8.38
CA ASN A 63 18.21 4.00 9.37
C ASN A 63 19.05 5.26 9.13
N ALA A 64 19.10 5.72 7.88
CA ALA A 64 19.83 6.92 7.48
C ALA A 64 19.27 8.16 8.19
N SER A 65 20.15 9.11 8.51
CA SER A 65 19.75 10.38 9.13
C SER A 65 18.97 11.29 8.18
N GLU A 66 19.14 11.11 6.87
CA GLU A 66 18.51 11.88 5.82
C GLU A 66 17.97 10.96 4.73
N LEU A 67 16.90 11.41 4.07
CA LEU A 67 16.28 10.71 2.96
C LEU A 67 16.02 11.71 1.83
N ASP A 68 16.59 11.46 0.65
CA ASP A 68 16.21 12.15 -0.57
C ASP A 68 14.79 11.72 -0.95
N VAL A 69 13.86 12.65 -0.79
CA VAL A 69 12.43 12.40 -1.02
C VAL A 69 12.13 12.12 -2.49
N ALA A 70 12.86 12.75 -3.42
CA ALA A 70 12.61 12.58 -4.85
C ALA A 70 13.06 11.20 -5.33
N LEU A 71 14.24 10.75 -4.89
CA LEU A 71 14.71 9.39 -5.19
C LEU A 71 13.84 8.33 -4.52
N ALA A 72 13.43 8.57 -3.28
CA ALA A 72 12.52 7.66 -2.59
C ALA A 72 11.14 7.56 -3.25
N GLU A 73 10.59 8.69 -3.73
CA GLU A 73 9.35 8.69 -4.50
C GLU A 73 9.52 7.92 -5.81
N ALA A 74 10.62 8.14 -6.53
CA ALA A 74 10.92 7.45 -7.78
C ALA A 74 10.97 5.92 -7.59
N ASP A 75 11.61 5.43 -6.53
CA ASP A 75 11.66 3.99 -6.22
C ASP A 75 10.27 3.40 -5.94
N ASN A 76 9.48 4.09 -5.11
CA ASN A 76 8.14 3.64 -4.76
C ASN A 76 7.22 3.62 -5.99
N VAL A 77 7.33 4.64 -6.85
CA VAL A 77 6.56 4.73 -8.09
C VAL A 77 6.99 3.64 -9.07
N ALA A 78 8.30 3.45 -9.28
CA ALA A 78 8.83 2.42 -10.18
C ALA A 78 8.35 1.02 -9.75
N ALA A 79 8.50 0.68 -8.47
CA ALA A 79 8.06 -0.60 -7.94
C ALA A 79 6.54 -0.83 -8.12
N ALA A 80 5.73 0.22 -7.95
CA ALA A 80 4.29 0.15 -8.14
C ALA A 80 3.90 -0.02 -9.63
N VAL A 81 4.59 0.69 -10.52
CA VAL A 81 4.39 0.58 -11.98
C VAL A 81 4.80 -0.81 -12.48
N ASP A 82 5.91 -1.35 -12.00
CA ASP A 82 6.36 -2.70 -12.34
C ASP A 82 5.35 -3.75 -11.85
N LEU A 83 4.85 -3.61 -10.62
CA LEU A 83 3.80 -4.47 -10.09
C LEU A 83 2.54 -4.43 -10.97
N ALA A 84 2.10 -3.24 -11.39
CA ALA A 84 0.93 -3.08 -12.25
C ALA A 84 1.16 -3.64 -13.66
N THR A 85 2.33 -3.40 -14.24
CA THR A 85 2.70 -3.86 -15.59
C THR A 85 2.77 -5.38 -15.66
N ALA A 86 3.32 -6.02 -14.63
CA ALA A 86 3.41 -7.48 -14.54
C ALA A 86 2.05 -8.15 -14.27
N ASN A 87 1.02 -7.40 -13.85
CA ASN A 87 -0.26 -7.94 -13.42
C ASN A 87 -1.44 -7.15 -13.99
N PRO A 88 -1.89 -7.45 -15.23
CA PRO A 88 -2.99 -6.73 -15.88
C PRO A 88 -4.34 -6.80 -15.13
N ASP A 89 -4.51 -7.79 -14.25
CA ASP A 89 -5.67 -7.96 -13.37
C ASP A 89 -5.56 -7.18 -12.05
N LEU A 90 -4.48 -6.41 -11.83
CA LEU A 90 -4.35 -5.56 -10.66
C LEU A 90 -5.43 -4.46 -10.66
N GLY A 91 -6.17 -4.36 -9.56
CA GLY A 91 -7.26 -3.41 -9.36
C GLY A 91 -7.02 -2.40 -8.25
N ALA A 92 -6.09 -2.68 -7.33
CA ALA A 92 -5.69 -1.78 -6.26
C ALA A 92 -4.32 -2.20 -5.71
N ILE A 93 -3.66 -1.26 -5.04
CA ILE A 93 -2.38 -1.46 -4.35
C ILE A 93 -2.56 -1.13 -2.87
N VAL A 94 -2.14 -2.03 -1.98
CA VAL A 94 -2.01 -1.76 -0.54
C VAL A 94 -0.53 -1.60 -0.23
N LEU A 95 -0.17 -0.47 0.38
CA LEU A 95 1.18 -0.19 0.87
C LEU A 95 1.37 -0.85 2.24
N GLU A 96 2.29 -1.79 2.32
CA GLU A 96 2.55 -2.55 3.53
C GLU A 96 3.33 -1.70 4.55
N CYS A 97 4.40 -1.02 4.12
CA CYS A 97 5.23 -0.20 5.02
C CYS A 97 4.62 1.20 5.25
N THR A 98 4.59 1.65 6.51
CA THR A 98 4.08 2.98 6.89
C THR A 98 4.87 4.12 6.24
N ASN A 99 6.18 3.94 6.04
CA ASN A 99 7.06 4.94 5.42
C ASN A 99 6.78 5.14 3.91
N MET A 100 5.97 4.27 3.29
CA MET A 100 5.56 4.43 1.89
C MET A 100 4.36 5.37 1.75
N THR A 101 3.67 5.68 2.85
CA THR A 101 2.44 6.48 2.85
C THR A 101 2.58 7.86 2.19
N PRO A 102 3.68 8.61 2.37
CA PRO A 102 3.87 9.90 1.69
C PRO A 102 3.80 9.81 0.17
N TYR A 103 4.15 8.65 -0.42
CA TYR A 103 4.21 8.45 -1.86
C TYR A 103 2.92 7.90 -2.47
N ALA A 104 1.89 7.63 -1.66
CA ALA A 104 0.64 7.02 -2.12
C ALA A 104 -0.04 7.84 -3.24
N ALA A 105 0.02 9.17 -3.18
CA ALA A 105 -0.53 10.05 -4.20
C ALA A 105 0.24 9.95 -5.53
N ALA A 106 1.58 9.93 -5.48
CA ALA A 106 2.44 9.76 -6.64
C ALA A 106 2.22 8.39 -7.30
N ILE A 107 2.14 7.32 -6.49
CA ILE A 107 1.82 5.97 -6.97
C ILE A 107 0.44 5.95 -7.65
N ARG A 108 -0.59 6.56 -7.05
CA ARG A 108 -1.92 6.65 -7.65
C ARG A 108 -1.88 7.36 -9.01
N LYS A 109 -1.15 8.47 -9.08
CA LYS A 109 -1.01 9.25 -10.33
C LYS A 109 -0.33 8.44 -11.43
N ALA A 110 0.74 7.70 -11.09
CA ALA A 110 1.52 6.95 -12.07
C ALA A 110 0.82 5.66 -12.55
N THR A 111 0.15 4.95 -11.65
CA THR A 111 -0.49 3.65 -11.97
C THR A 111 -1.95 3.78 -12.41
N GLY A 112 -2.62 4.88 -12.04
CA GLY A 112 -4.08 5.04 -12.17
C GLY A 112 -4.90 4.20 -11.18
N LEU A 113 -4.27 3.31 -10.41
CA LEU A 113 -4.93 2.36 -9.52
C LEU A 113 -5.16 2.92 -8.12
N PRO A 114 -6.30 2.66 -7.47
CA PRO A 114 -6.50 2.93 -6.05
C PRO A 114 -5.34 2.46 -5.17
N VAL A 115 -4.86 3.35 -4.30
CA VAL A 115 -3.77 3.07 -3.35
C VAL A 115 -4.31 3.19 -1.93
N PHE A 116 -4.12 2.13 -1.16
CA PHE A 116 -4.48 2.02 0.25
C PHE A 116 -3.21 2.01 1.09
N SER A 117 -3.21 2.71 2.21
CA SER A 117 -2.08 2.80 3.14
C SER A 117 -2.56 2.63 4.58
N MET A 118 -1.63 2.67 5.53
CA MET A 118 -1.99 2.71 6.95
C MET A 118 -2.85 3.95 7.27
N VAL A 119 -2.54 5.11 6.68
CA VAL A 119 -3.31 6.34 6.91
C VAL A 119 -4.74 6.22 6.38
N SER A 120 -4.96 5.68 5.18
CA SER A 120 -6.32 5.50 4.67
C SER A 120 -7.13 4.55 5.55
N GLY A 121 -6.52 3.46 6.02
CA GLY A 121 -7.17 2.51 6.90
C GLY A 121 -7.52 3.13 8.26
N VAL A 122 -6.63 3.93 8.85
CA VAL A 122 -6.88 4.60 10.14
C VAL A 122 -7.98 5.63 9.98
N ASN A 123 -7.97 6.41 8.91
CA ASN A 123 -9.01 7.40 8.65
C ASN A 123 -10.39 6.75 8.48
N TRP A 124 -10.47 5.63 7.75
CA TRP A 124 -11.73 4.89 7.65
C TRP A 124 -12.17 4.36 9.01
N PHE A 125 -11.28 3.71 9.76
CA PHE A 125 -11.59 3.22 11.10
C PHE A 125 -12.07 4.35 12.03
N GLN A 126 -11.37 5.48 12.05
CA GLN A 126 -11.70 6.64 12.86
C GLN A 126 -13.07 7.23 12.48
N SER A 127 -13.42 7.26 11.19
CA SER A 127 -14.73 7.75 10.73
C SER A 127 -15.91 6.93 11.26
N SER A 128 -15.69 5.66 11.60
CA SER A 128 -16.70 4.79 12.21
C SER A 128 -16.86 5.03 13.72
N LEU A 129 -15.77 5.42 14.39
CA LEU A 129 -15.78 5.72 15.83
C LEU A 129 -16.28 7.13 16.15
N ALA A 130 -16.06 8.07 15.24
CA ALA A 130 -16.51 9.45 15.35
C ALA A 130 -17.26 9.89 14.07
N PRO A 131 -18.49 9.39 13.84
CA PRO A 131 -19.27 9.76 12.67
C PRO A 131 -19.54 11.26 12.60
N ARG A 132 -19.46 11.83 11.39
CA ARG A 132 -19.75 13.25 11.16
C ARG A 132 -21.21 13.57 11.50
N GLN A 133 -21.41 14.59 12.33
CA GLN A 133 -22.71 15.22 12.51
C GLN A 133 -22.96 16.20 11.37
N TRP A 134 -24.13 16.11 10.74
CA TRP A 134 -24.55 16.99 9.66
C TRP A 134 -25.49 18.07 10.21
N PRO A 135 -25.45 19.31 9.70
CA PRO A 135 -26.39 20.35 10.09
C PRO A 135 -27.83 19.87 9.89
N SER A 136 -28.71 20.17 10.85
CA SER A 136 -30.14 19.84 10.81
C SER A 136 -30.98 20.77 9.92
N HIS A 137 -30.34 21.74 9.26
CA HIS A 137 -30.99 22.75 8.45
C HIS A 137 -30.30 22.83 7.08
N ILE A 138 -31.13 22.89 6.03
CA ILE A 138 -30.73 23.01 4.62
C ILE A 138 -30.35 24.45 4.32
#